data_AF-A0A370K0M8-F1
#
_entry.id   AF-A0A370K0M8-F1
#
_cell.length_a   1.000
_cell.length_b   1.000
_cell.length_c   1.000
_cell.angle_alpha   90.00
_cell.angle_beta   90.00
_cell.angle_gamma   90.00
#
_symmetry.space_group_name_H-M   'P 1'
#
loop_
_entity.id
_entity.type
_entity.pdbx_description
1 polymer ?
#
loop_
_entity_poly.entity_id
_entity_poly.type
_entity_poly.pdbx_seq_one_letter_code
_entity_poly.pdbx_strand_id
1 'polypeptide(L)'
;MSADQDGMLYQAWVEVLDWMREYALLRGVQFSKESDFPDFIYRMERPYEVPTTIMAASLSDERGEPFFFASVSPRHAKLKHIAFRVPGGHIHHHAHWEEGQGLLLSGRIPLTKGRLFQMADRARAALVRQSA
;
A
#
# COMPACT_ATOMS: atom_id res chain seq x y z
N MET A 1 8.81 7.16 16.36
CA MET A 1 8.96 5.75 16.02
C MET A 1 10.41 5.37 16.21
N SER A 2 10.70 4.24 16.87
CA SER A 2 12.07 3.72 16.98
C SER A 2 12.51 3.10 15.64
N ALA A 3 13.81 2.87 15.46
CA ALA A 3 14.34 2.23 14.24
C ALA A 3 13.70 0.86 13.99
N ASP A 4 13.40 0.11 15.05
CA ASP A 4 12.73 -1.19 14.97
C ASP A 4 11.28 -1.07 14.46
N GLN A 5 10.56 -0.02 14.85
CA GLN A 5 9.19 0.23 14.36
C GLN A 5 9.16 0.59 12.87
N ASP A 6 10.17 1.33 12.39
CA ASP A 6 10.31 1.62 10.96
C ASP A 6 10.57 0.32 10.17
N GLY A 7 11.43 -0.57 10.68
CA GLY A 7 11.67 -1.89 10.09
C GLY A 7 10.39 -2.73 10.00
N MET A 8 9.60 -2.78 11.07
CA MET A 8 8.33 -3.52 11.09
C MET A 8 7.29 -2.92 10.12
N LEU A 9 7.23 -1.59 9.99
CA LEU A 9 6.37 -0.93 9.02
C LEU A 9 6.70 -1.39 7.58
N TYR A 10 7.99 -1.48 7.24
CA TYR A 10 8.40 -1.93 5.90
C TYR A 10 8.19 -3.43 5.67
N GLN A 11 8.31 -4.26 6.69
CA GLN A 11 7.92 -5.67 6.59
C GLN A 11 6.42 -5.81 6.35
N ALA A 12 5.60 -5.07 7.10
CA ALA A 12 4.16 -5.06 6.91
C ALA A 12 3.75 -4.46 5.55
N TRP A 13 4.55 -3.55 4.97
CA TRP A 13 4.34 -3.08 3.61
C TRP A 13 4.52 -4.19 2.56
N VAL A 14 5.50 -5.08 2.71
CA VAL A 14 5.65 -6.24 1.83
C VAL A 14 4.41 -7.13 1.90
N GLU A 15 3.90 -7.35 3.11
CA GLU A 15 2.67 -8.11 3.32
C GLU A 15 1.45 -7.46 2.65
N VAL A 16 1.31 -6.14 2.74
CA VAL A 16 0.26 -5.38 2.03
C VAL A 16 0.38 -5.55 0.52
N LEU A 17 1.59 -5.49 -0.05
CA LEU A 17 1.82 -5.72 -1.47
C LEU A 17 1.39 -7.13 -1.90
N ASP A 18 1.68 -8.14 -1.09
CA ASP A 18 1.28 -9.52 -1.35
C ASP A 18 -0.24 -9.68 -1.30
N TRP A 19 -0.91 -9.06 -0.32
CA TRP A 19 -2.37 -9.02 -0.28
C TRP A 19 -2.97 -8.34 -1.51
N MET A 20 -2.37 -7.26 -2.01
CA MET A 20 -2.83 -6.60 -3.24
C MET A 20 -2.65 -7.49 -4.47
N ARG A 21 -1.52 -8.20 -4.62
CA ARG A 21 -1.30 -9.16 -5.71
C ARG A 21 -2.30 -10.31 -5.65
N GLU A 22 -2.56 -10.83 -4.46
CA GLU A 22 -3.54 -11.90 -4.27
C GLU A 22 -4.96 -11.42 -4.59
N TYR A 23 -5.33 -10.22 -4.14
CA TYR A 23 -6.61 -9.61 -4.51
C TYR A 23 -6.74 -9.50 -6.03
N ALA A 24 -5.70 -9.01 -6.71
CA ALA A 24 -5.68 -8.87 -8.16
C ALA A 24 -5.95 -10.19 -8.87
N LEU A 25 -5.26 -11.26 -8.46
CA LEU A 25 -5.46 -12.61 -8.97
C LEU A 25 -6.90 -13.10 -8.74
N LEU A 26 -7.42 -12.98 -7.52
CA LEU A 26 -8.74 -13.49 -7.14
C LEU A 26 -9.90 -12.72 -7.77
N ARG A 27 -9.69 -11.46 -8.14
CA ARG A 27 -10.74 -10.55 -8.61
C ARG A 27 -10.63 -10.22 -10.09
N GLY A 28 -9.61 -10.74 -10.77
CA GLY A 28 -9.36 -10.50 -12.20
C GLY A 28 -9.08 -9.03 -12.51
N VAL A 29 -8.38 -8.32 -11.61
CA VAL A 29 -7.97 -6.92 -11.81
C VAL A 29 -6.47 -6.83 -11.96
N GLN A 30 -5.95 -5.69 -12.41
CA GLN A 30 -4.52 -5.52 -12.64
C GLN A 30 -3.84 -5.01 -11.37
N PHE A 31 -2.75 -5.66 -10.95
CA PHE A 31 -1.83 -5.11 -9.97
C PHE A 31 -0.67 -4.42 -10.72
N SER A 32 -0.42 -3.15 -10.41
CA SER A 32 0.62 -2.36 -11.06
C SER A 32 1.61 -1.81 -10.06
N LYS A 33 2.91 -1.96 -10.35
CA LYS A 33 3.99 -1.27 -9.64
C LYS A 33 4.08 0.15 -10.17
N GLU A 34 3.75 1.14 -9.35
CA GLU A 34 3.67 2.54 -9.75
C GLU A 34 5.00 3.27 -9.61
N SER A 35 5.76 2.96 -8.56
CA SER A 35 7.11 3.52 -8.38
C SER A 35 7.97 2.65 -7.48
N ASP A 36 9.28 2.74 -7.70
CA ASP A 36 10.27 2.30 -6.74
C ASP A 36 10.69 3.47 -5.83
N PHE A 37 11.28 3.14 -4.69
CA PHE A 37 11.88 4.10 -3.77
C PHE A 37 12.95 4.94 -4.49
N PRO A 38 12.83 6.27 -4.55
CA PRO A 38 13.87 7.11 -5.14
C PRO A 38 15.22 6.96 -4.43
N ASP A 39 15.19 6.75 -3.12
CA ASP A 39 16.37 6.51 -2.30
C ASP A 39 16.98 5.11 -2.49
N PHE A 40 16.28 4.18 -3.16
CA PHE A 40 16.87 2.97 -3.72
C PHE A 40 17.55 3.27 -5.06
N ILE A 41 16.85 3.96 -5.97
CA ILE A 41 17.35 4.31 -7.32
C ILE A 41 18.65 5.11 -7.23
N TYR A 42 18.70 6.10 -6.34
CA TYR A 42 19.83 7.03 -6.23
C TYR A 42 20.82 6.68 -5.10
N ARG A 43 20.82 5.43 -4.61
CA ARG A 43 21.68 5.05 -3.46
C ARG A 43 23.17 5.02 -3.79
N MET A 44 23.53 4.82 -5.06
CA MET A 44 24.91 4.58 -5.51
C MET A 44 25.51 3.39 -4.73
N GLU A 45 26.60 3.59 -3.99
CA GLU A 45 27.25 2.59 -3.13
C GLU A 45 26.63 2.47 -1.73
N ARG A 46 25.70 3.36 -1.35
CA ARG A 46 25.14 3.39 0.01
C ARG A 46 24.31 2.14 0.32
N PRO A 47 24.35 1.64 1.57
CA PRO A 47 23.56 0.48 1.98
C PRO A 47 22.04 0.73 1.87
N TYR A 48 21.31 -0.36 1.69
CA TYR A 48 19.85 -0.38 1.57
C TYR A 48 19.28 -1.58 2.31
N GLU A 49 18.36 -1.31 3.23
CA GLU A 49 17.92 -2.27 4.26
C GLU A 49 16.41 -2.55 4.18
N VAL A 50 15.69 -1.81 3.33
CA VAL A 50 14.24 -2.00 3.12
C VAL A 50 14.02 -3.29 2.31
N PRO A 51 13.05 -4.15 2.69
CA PRO A 51 12.87 -5.49 2.11
C PRO A 51 12.33 -5.50 0.67
N THR A 52 11.96 -4.35 0.11
CA THR A 52 11.44 -4.21 -1.25
C THR A 52 11.89 -2.89 -1.84
N THR A 53 11.91 -2.80 -3.18
CA THR A 53 12.17 -1.54 -3.89
C THR A 53 10.88 -0.79 -4.20
N ILE A 54 9.71 -1.44 -4.11
CA ILE A 54 8.42 -0.84 -4.47
C ILE A 54 8.00 0.15 -3.40
N MET A 55 7.81 1.42 -3.78
CA MET A 55 7.30 2.46 -2.89
C MET A 55 5.79 2.67 -3.04
N ALA A 56 5.28 2.54 -4.26
CA ALA A 56 3.86 2.66 -4.55
C ALA A 56 3.37 1.60 -5.53
N ALA A 57 2.14 1.16 -5.33
CA ALA A 57 1.44 0.19 -6.16
C ALA A 57 -0.04 0.54 -6.27
N SER A 58 -0.69 0.04 -7.30
CA SER A 58 -2.12 0.24 -7.51
C SER A 58 -2.83 -1.07 -7.89
N LEU A 59 -4.14 -1.06 -7.71
CA LEU A 59 -5.08 -1.96 -8.37
C LEU A 59 -5.86 -1.15 -9.41
N SER A 60 -5.80 -1.62 -10.65
CA SER A 60 -6.39 -0.97 -11.81
C SER A 60 -7.43 -1.85 -12.48
N ASP A 61 -8.38 -1.22 -13.15
CA ASP A 61 -9.34 -1.91 -14.01
C ASP A 61 -8.69 -2.39 -15.32
N GLU A 62 -9.49 -2.98 -16.21
CA GLU A 62 -9.03 -3.49 -17.51
C GLU A 62 -8.50 -2.39 -18.44
N ARG A 63 -8.90 -1.14 -18.21
CA ARG A 63 -8.45 0.04 -18.97
C ARG A 63 -7.13 0.59 -18.41
N GLY A 64 -6.63 0.02 -17.31
CA GLY A 64 -5.45 0.47 -16.60
C GLY A 64 -5.72 1.67 -15.69
N GLU A 65 -6.97 2.08 -15.49
CA GLU A 65 -7.31 3.19 -14.60
C GLU A 65 -7.28 2.70 -13.13
N PRO A 66 -6.45 3.31 -12.25
CA PRO A 66 -6.33 2.86 -10.87
C PRO A 66 -7.57 3.22 -10.06
N PHE A 67 -8.16 2.24 -9.38
CA PHE A 67 -9.28 2.45 -8.46
C PHE A 67 -8.86 2.35 -7.00
N PHE A 68 -7.71 1.76 -6.71
CA PHE A 68 -7.15 1.67 -5.35
C PHE A 68 -5.63 1.83 -5.41
N PHE A 69 -5.10 2.77 -4.64
CA PHE A 69 -3.68 3.13 -4.64
C PHE A 69 -3.11 2.97 -3.24
N ALA A 70 -1.92 2.38 -3.14
CA ALA A 70 -1.20 2.22 -1.88
C ALA A 70 0.26 2.69 -2.03
N SER A 71 0.77 3.36 -1.00
CA SER A 71 2.17 3.80 -0.96
C SER A 71 2.71 3.84 0.46
N VAL A 72 3.99 3.60 0.64
CA VAL A 72 4.66 3.73 1.94
C VAL A 72 5.62 4.91 1.94
N SER A 73 5.78 5.52 3.12
CA SER A 73 6.71 6.64 3.31
C SER A 73 8.18 6.24 3.02
N PRO A 74 8.98 7.08 2.33
CA PRO A 74 10.43 6.86 2.13
C PRO A 74 11.22 6.71 3.44
N ARG A 75 12.39 6.04 3.40
CA ARG A 75 13.19 5.77 4.62
C ARG A 75 13.60 7.03 5.39
N HIS A 76 13.87 8.11 4.66
CA HIS A 76 14.31 9.38 5.24
C HIS A 76 13.16 10.30 5.66
N ALA A 77 11.90 9.90 5.43
CA ALA A 77 10.74 10.70 5.79
C ALA A 77 10.48 10.67 7.31
N LYS A 78 9.90 11.77 7.81
CA LYS A 78 9.32 11.87 9.16
C LYS A 78 7.86 11.42 9.12
N LEU A 79 7.32 10.97 10.26
CA LEU A 79 5.92 10.53 10.42
C LEU A 79 5.52 9.46 9.38
N LYS A 80 6.26 8.36 9.38
CA LYS A 80 6.08 7.27 8.42
C LYS A 80 4.72 6.58 8.58
N HIS A 81 4.15 6.19 7.44
CA HIS A 81 2.90 5.46 7.34
C HIS A 81 2.81 4.74 5.99
N ILE A 82 1.87 3.79 5.92
CA ILE A 82 1.34 3.27 4.65
C ILE A 82 0.05 4.03 4.35
N ALA A 83 -0.02 4.69 3.21
CA ALA A 83 -1.19 5.42 2.75
C ALA A 83 -2.00 4.58 1.77
N PHE A 84 -3.32 4.62 1.90
CA PHE A 84 -4.28 4.08 0.95
C PHE A 84 -5.16 5.21 0.42
N ARG A 85 -5.37 5.24 -0.89
CA ARG A 85 -6.18 6.26 -1.56
C ARG A 85 -7.10 5.62 -2.58
N VAL A 86 -8.32 6.15 -2.67
CA VAL A 86 -9.27 5.87 -3.75
C VAL A 86 -9.22 7.04 -4.73
N PRO A 87 -8.62 6.89 -5.92
CA PRO A 87 -8.57 7.95 -6.94
C PRO A 87 -9.97 8.44 -7.29
N GLY A 88 -10.16 9.76 -7.42
CA GLY A 88 -11.48 10.37 -7.70
C GLY A 88 -12.48 10.35 -6.52
N GLY A 89 -12.26 9.58 -5.46
CA GLY A 89 -13.21 9.43 -4.35
C GLY A 89 -12.98 10.32 -3.12
N HIS A 90 -11.89 11.11 -3.07
CA HIS A 90 -11.45 11.85 -1.87
C HIS A 90 -11.36 10.99 -0.58
N ILE A 91 -11.15 9.68 -0.71
CA ILE A 91 -10.99 8.75 0.43
C ILE A 91 -9.50 8.48 0.62
N HIS A 92 -9.03 8.72 1.85
CA HIS A 92 -7.65 8.58 2.26
C HIS A 92 -7.58 7.90 3.63
N HIS A 93 -6.73 6.88 3.76
CA HIS A 93 -6.45 6.22 5.03
C HIS A 93 -4.94 6.12 5.23
N HIS A 94 -4.49 6.31 6.48
CA HIS A 94 -3.10 6.09 6.87
C HIS A 94 -3.05 4.96 7.89
N ALA A 95 -2.20 3.97 7.62
CA ALA A 95 -1.86 2.90 8.54
C ALA A 95 -0.51 3.16 9.18
N HIS A 96 -0.44 2.98 10.50
CA HIS A 96 0.77 3.05 11.29
C HIS A 96 1.03 1.69 11.94
N TRP A 97 2.30 1.38 12.17
CA TRP A 97 2.68 0.19 12.94
C TRP A 97 2.60 0.50 14.44
N GLU A 98 1.87 -0.34 15.18
CA GLU A 98 1.78 -0.29 16.63
C GLU A 98 2.30 -1.60 17.25
N GLU A 99 3.18 -1.48 18.24
CA GLU A 99 3.80 -2.63 18.89
C GLU A 99 2.74 -3.52 19.57
N GLY A 100 2.84 -4.83 19.33
CA GLY A 100 1.86 -5.82 19.83
C GLY A 100 0.50 -5.83 19.11
N GLN A 101 0.23 -4.88 18.21
CA GLN A 101 -1.06 -4.78 17.49
C GLN A 101 -0.93 -4.88 15.96
N GLY A 102 0.24 -4.56 15.41
CA GLY A 102 0.49 -4.57 13.97
C GLY A 102 0.05 -3.29 13.28
N LEU A 103 -0.41 -3.37 12.02
CA LEU A 103 -0.86 -2.19 11.28
C LEU A 103 -2.25 -1.73 11.75
N LEU A 104 -2.37 -0.47 12.15
CA LEU A 104 -3.63 0.18 12.51
C LEU A 104 -3.94 1.35 11.57
N LEU A 105 -5.12 1.32 10.94
CA LEU A 105 -5.71 2.46 10.25
C LEU A 105 -6.19 3.50 11.26
N SER A 106 -5.84 4.77 11.01
CA SER A 106 -6.24 5.92 11.83
C SER A 106 -5.98 5.70 13.34
N GLY A 107 -4.93 4.93 13.65
CA GLY A 107 -4.46 4.64 15.01
C GLY A 107 -5.33 3.71 15.86
N ARG A 108 -6.41 3.11 15.32
CA ARG A 108 -7.34 2.29 16.13
C ARG A 108 -7.86 1.03 15.46
N ILE A 109 -7.91 1.01 14.14
CA ILE A 109 -8.62 -0.04 13.40
C ILE A 109 -7.58 -1.01 12.80
N PRO A 110 -7.52 -2.28 13.24
CA PRO A 110 -6.57 -3.22 12.67
C PRO A 110 -6.74 -3.39 11.15
N LEU A 111 -5.64 -3.20 10.43
CA LEU A 111 -5.54 -3.49 9.00
C LEU A 111 -5.19 -4.97 8.82
N THR A 112 -6.22 -5.76 8.59
CA THR A 112 -6.08 -7.16 8.21
C THR A 112 -6.22 -7.31 6.69
N LYS A 113 -5.74 -8.42 6.14
CA LYS A 113 -5.99 -8.82 4.74
C LYS A 113 -7.46 -8.67 4.34
N GLY A 114 -8.37 -9.19 5.16
CA GLY A 114 -9.82 -9.09 4.92
C GLY A 114 -10.31 -7.65 4.86
N ARG A 115 -9.78 -6.75 5.69
CA ARG A 115 -10.10 -5.32 5.65
C ARG A 115 -9.56 -4.65 4.38
N LEU A 116 -8.33 -4.97 3.96
CA LEU A 116 -7.78 -4.48 2.70
C LEU A 116 -8.66 -4.90 1.52
N PHE A 117 -9.08 -6.16 1.49
CA PHE A 117 -9.96 -6.68 0.44
C PHE A 117 -11.31 -5.94 0.43
N GLN A 118 -11.90 -5.68 1.60
CA GLN A 118 -13.13 -4.89 1.70
C GLN A 118 -12.96 -3.46 1.20
N MET A 119 -11.83 -2.81 1.50
CA MET A 119 -11.53 -1.47 1.00
C MET A 119 -11.39 -1.46 -0.52
N ALA A 120 -10.67 -2.44 -1.09
CA ALA A 120 -10.51 -2.59 -2.53
C ALA A 120 -11.82 -2.94 -3.24
N ASP A 121 -12.64 -3.85 -2.69
CA ASP A 121 -13.95 -4.21 -3.24
C ASP A 121 -14.89 -2.99 -3.29
N ARG A 122 -14.93 -2.16 -2.22
CA ARG A 122 -15.72 -0.92 -2.19
C ARG A 122 -15.24 0.10 -3.21
N ALA A 123 -13.92 0.28 -3.32
CA ALA A 123 -13.34 1.21 -4.28
C ALA A 123 -13.63 0.78 -5.73
N ARG A 124 -13.48 -0.53 -6.02
CA ARG A 124 -13.81 -1.12 -7.32
C ARG A 124 -15.28 -0.91 -7.67
N ALA A 125 -16.19 -1.25 -6.75
CA ALA A 125 -17.63 -1.13 -6.99
C ALA A 125 -18.08 0.32 -7.24
N ALA A 126 -17.41 1.30 -6.62
CA ALA A 126 -17.74 2.70 -6.79
C ALA A 126 -17.20 3.32 -8.09
N LEU A 127 -16.04 2.86 -8.57
CA LEU A 127 -15.29 3.52 -9.64
C LEU A 127 -15.27 2.77 -10.97
N VAL A 128 -15.21 1.43 -10.93
CA VAL A 128 -15.11 0.62 -12.15
C VAL A 128 -16.50 0.51 -12.75
N ARG A 129 -16.74 1.29 -13.81
CA ARG A 129 -17.96 1.15 -14.61
C ARG A 129 -17.95 -0.24 -15.25
N GLN A 130 -18.99 -1.03 -15.00
CA GLN A 130 -19.20 -2.26 -15.76
C GLN A 130 -19.43 -1.83 -17.22
N SER A 131 -18.62 -2.37 -18.14
CA SER A 131 -18.89 -2.26 -19.57
C SER A 131 -20.30 -2.81 -19.82
N ALA A 132 -21.17 -1.97 -20.40
CA ALA A 132 -22.52 -2.35 -20.79
C ALA A 132 -22.50 -3.40 -21.91
#